data_AF-A0A1Y3AUW8-F1
#
_entry.id   AF-A0A1Y3AUW8-F1
#
_cell.length_a   1.000
_cell.length_b   1.000
_cell.length_c   1.000
_cell.angle_alpha   90.00
_cell.angle_beta   90.00
_cell.angle_gamma   90.00
#
_symmetry.space_group_name_H-M   'P 1'
#
loop_
_entity.id
_entity.type
_entity.pdbx_description
1 polymer ?
#
loop_
_entity_poly.entity_id
_entity_poly.type
_entity_poly.pdbx_seq_one_letter_code
_entity_poly.pdbx_strand_id
1 'polypeptide(L)'
;MRLNLQQQNFLVAFIEGLPYLLVNQFSNTADGIEGKLLSTLADYFNFTSSFINCMGDFGTLKPNGSWTGLIGKIFNKEADLGLGGIAISYEELRDVHFFHYHWFDQFGFAIKHDIKPIDPGILLKPYDRTVWICLLACIIIFT
;
A
#
# COMPACT_ATOMS: atom_id res chain seq x y z
N MET A 1 -32.49 6.06 5.98
CA MET A 1 -33.03 6.26 4.61
C MET A 1 -31.99 5.71 3.64
N ARG A 2 -32.30 4.70 2.83
CA ARG A 2 -31.36 4.12 1.85
C ARG A 2 -31.35 5.02 0.61
N LEU A 3 -30.20 5.60 0.27
CA LEU A 3 -30.02 6.29 -1.00
C LEU A 3 -30.12 5.26 -2.13
N ASN A 4 -30.91 5.56 -3.16
CA ASN A 4 -30.97 4.74 -4.37
C ASN A 4 -30.35 5.56 -5.51
N LEU A 5 -29.22 5.10 -6.02
CA LEU A 5 -28.44 5.74 -7.09
C LEU A 5 -28.67 5.05 -8.44
N GLN A 6 -29.82 4.40 -8.60
CA GLN A 6 -30.23 3.82 -9.88
C GLN A 6 -30.04 4.81 -11.03
N GLN A 7 -29.46 4.30 -12.12
CA GLN A 7 -29.14 5.04 -13.36
C GLN A 7 -27.96 6.02 -13.26
N GLN A 8 -27.24 6.08 -12.12
CA GLN A 8 -25.98 6.83 -12.03
C GLN A 8 -24.83 5.95 -12.51
N ASN A 9 -24.06 6.46 -13.47
CA ASN A 9 -22.79 5.86 -13.87
C ASN A 9 -21.65 6.72 -13.31
N PHE A 10 -20.92 6.17 -12.35
CA PHE A 10 -19.76 6.84 -11.77
C PHE A 10 -18.51 6.59 -12.61
N LEU A 11 -17.81 7.66 -12.94
CA LEU A 11 -16.53 7.62 -13.61
C LEU A 11 -15.43 7.53 -12.56
N VAL A 12 -14.76 6.39 -12.51
CA VAL A 12 -13.75 6.05 -11.51
C VAL A 12 -12.36 6.23 -12.12
N ALA A 13 -11.66 7.27 -11.69
CA ALA A 13 -10.23 7.41 -11.96
C ALA A 13 -9.47 6.42 -11.06
N PHE A 14 -8.58 5.62 -11.66
CA PHE A 14 -7.90 4.58 -10.93
C PHE A 14 -6.40 4.49 -11.20
N ILE A 15 -5.69 3.96 -10.22
CA ILE A 15 -4.30 3.50 -10.34
C ILE A 15 -4.26 2.02 -10.05
N GLU A 16 -3.62 1.28 -10.95
CA GLU A 16 -3.45 -0.16 -10.80
C GLU A 16 -2.30 -0.45 -9.84
N GLY A 17 -2.57 -1.26 -8.82
CA GLY A 17 -1.61 -1.55 -7.77
C GLY A 17 -2.13 -2.63 -6.84
N LEU A 18 -1.56 -3.83 -6.91
CA LEU A 18 -1.87 -4.89 -5.97
C LEU A 18 -1.30 -4.58 -4.59
N PRO A 19 -2.02 -4.91 -3.50
CA PRO A 19 -3.27 -5.69 -3.44
C PRO A 19 -4.56 -4.86 -3.55
N TYR A 20 -4.44 -3.53 -3.74
CA TYR A 20 -5.57 -2.60 -3.62
C TYR A 20 -6.56 -2.73 -4.77
N LEU A 21 -6.07 -2.65 -6.00
CA LEU A 21 -6.93 -2.57 -7.17
C LEU A 21 -6.31 -3.20 -8.42
N LEU A 22 -7.12 -3.99 -9.10
CA LEU A 22 -6.86 -4.52 -10.43
C LEU A 22 -8.12 -4.31 -11.27
N VAL A 23 -8.00 -3.66 -12.43
CA VAL A 23 -9.16 -3.37 -13.30
C VAL A 23 -9.00 -4.09 -14.62
N ASN A 24 -9.95 -4.97 -14.94
CA ASN A 24 -10.05 -5.57 -16.25
C ASN A 24 -10.97 -4.72 -17.13
N GLN A 25 -10.36 -3.88 -17.97
CA GLN A 25 -11.07 -2.95 -18.86
C GLN A 25 -11.98 -3.65 -19.89
N PHE A 26 -11.63 -4.86 -20.36
CA PHE A 26 -12.45 -5.59 -21.33
C PHE A 26 -13.77 -6.05 -20.72
N SER A 27 -13.72 -6.55 -19.50
CA SER A 27 -14.90 -6.98 -18.74
C SER A 27 -15.57 -5.85 -17.95
N ASN A 28 -14.93 -4.67 -17.89
CA ASN A 28 -15.30 -3.56 -17.02
C ASN A 28 -15.49 -3.99 -15.55
N THR A 29 -14.62 -4.87 -15.06
CA THR A 29 -14.65 -5.37 -13.68
C THR A 29 -13.44 -4.88 -12.90
N ALA A 30 -13.64 -4.63 -11.61
CA ALA A 30 -12.58 -4.29 -10.67
C ALA A 30 -12.46 -5.38 -9.60
N ASP A 31 -11.24 -5.80 -9.33
CA ASP A 31 -10.86 -6.76 -8.28
C ASP A 31 -9.81 -6.12 -7.34
N GLY A 32 -9.41 -6.84 -6.31
CA GLY A 32 -8.62 -6.33 -5.19
C GLY A 32 -9.50 -5.85 -4.04
N ILE A 33 -8.87 -5.27 -3.01
CA ILE A 33 -9.57 -4.81 -1.81
C ILE A 33 -10.57 -3.70 -2.17
N GLU A 34 -10.12 -2.68 -2.88
CA GLU A 34 -10.95 -1.52 -3.25
C GLU A 34 -11.93 -1.86 -4.38
N GLY A 35 -11.57 -2.77 -5.29
CA GLY A 35 -12.47 -3.25 -6.34
C GLY A 35 -13.70 -3.98 -5.77
N LYS A 36 -13.49 -4.85 -4.78
CA LYS A 36 -14.58 -5.53 -4.05
C LYS A 36 -15.39 -4.57 -3.18
N LEU A 37 -14.74 -3.56 -2.60
CA LEU A 37 -15.45 -2.51 -1.88
C LEU A 37 -16.38 -1.75 -2.84
N LEU A 38 -15.88 -1.35 -4.01
CA LEU A 38 -16.67 -0.65 -5.02
C LEU A 38 -17.85 -1.51 -5.51
N SER A 39 -17.65 -2.79 -5.79
CA SER A 39 -18.75 -3.68 -6.23
C SER A 39 -19.81 -3.84 -5.12
N THR A 40 -19.39 -3.99 -3.87
CA THR A 40 -20.30 -4.05 -2.73
C THR A 40 -21.12 -2.76 -2.59
N LEU A 41 -20.48 -1.60 -2.78
CA LEU A 41 -21.17 -0.31 -2.77
C LEU A 41 -22.13 -0.15 -3.97
N ALA A 42 -21.70 -0.59 -5.16
CA ALA A 42 -22.51 -0.58 -6.38
C ALA A 42 -23.79 -1.41 -6.22
N ASP A 43 -23.68 -2.61 -5.64
CA ASP A 43 -24.83 -3.48 -5.36
C ASP A 43 -25.73 -2.89 -4.25
N TYR A 44 -25.14 -2.28 -3.22
CA TYR A 44 -25.88 -1.70 -2.12
C TYR A 44 -26.66 -0.44 -2.53
N PHE A 45 -26.07 0.41 -3.37
CA PHE A 45 -26.67 1.69 -3.79
C PHE A 45 -27.28 1.65 -5.21
N ASN A 46 -27.16 0.54 -5.94
CA ASN A 46 -27.62 0.32 -7.31
C ASN A 46 -27.03 1.28 -8.37
N PHE A 47 -25.72 1.52 -8.36
CA PHE A 47 -25.05 2.32 -9.40
C PHE A 47 -24.15 1.47 -10.31
N THR A 48 -23.75 2.02 -11.45
CA THR A 48 -22.74 1.41 -12.34
C THR A 48 -21.45 2.22 -12.32
N SER A 49 -20.35 1.63 -12.78
CA SER A 49 -19.06 2.30 -12.83
C SER A 49 -18.36 2.09 -14.15
N SER A 50 -17.59 3.09 -14.54
CA SER A 50 -16.69 3.09 -15.70
C SER A 50 -15.32 3.56 -15.24
N PHE A 51 -14.25 3.09 -15.88
CA PHE A 51 -12.90 3.25 -15.34
C PHE A 51 -11.98 4.06 -16.25
N ILE A 52 -11.20 4.96 -15.67
CA ILE A 52 -10.12 5.72 -16.33
C ILE A 52 -8.80 5.44 -15.64
N ASN A 53 -7.84 4.86 -16.37
CA ASN A 53 -6.52 4.59 -15.83
C ASN A 53 -5.66 5.86 -15.79
N CYS A 54 -5.09 6.19 -14.63
CA CYS A 54 -4.19 7.33 -14.42
C CYS A 54 -2.71 6.98 -14.60
N MET A 55 -2.39 5.76 -15.04
CA MET A 55 -1.05 5.29 -15.41
C MET A 55 0.01 5.49 -14.31
N GLY A 56 -0.40 5.33 -13.05
CA GLY A 56 0.49 5.46 -11.88
C GLY A 56 0.70 6.90 -11.37
N ASP A 57 0.11 7.91 -12.00
CA ASP A 57 0.16 9.29 -11.49
C ASP A 57 -0.95 9.52 -10.46
N PHE A 58 -0.61 9.46 -9.16
CA PHE A 58 -1.50 9.81 -8.06
C PHE A 58 -1.94 11.27 -8.12
N GLY A 59 -1.02 12.15 -8.51
CA GLY A 59 -1.24 13.57 -8.60
C GLY A 59 -0.19 14.35 -7.83
N THR A 60 0.24 15.46 -8.42
CA THR A 60 1.19 16.40 -7.83
C THR A 60 0.64 17.80 -7.97
N LEU A 61 0.66 18.57 -6.88
CA LEU A 61 0.29 19.97 -6.90
C LEU A 61 1.38 20.77 -7.62
N LYS A 62 1.01 21.39 -8.73
CA LYS A 62 1.89 22.28 -9.49
C LYS A 62 1.92 23.69 -8.88
N PRO A 63 2.97 24.49 -9.13
CA PRO A 63 3.08 25.86 -8.62
C PRO A 63 1.95 26.80 -9.04
N ASN A 64 1.25 26.47 -10.14
CA ASN A 64 0.08 27.20 -10.63
C ASN A 64 -1.23 26.85 -9.88
N GLY A 65 -1.17 25.99 -8.87
CA GLY A 65 -2.34 25.52 -8.12
C GLY A 65 -3.15 24.40 -8.78
N SER A 66 -2.71 23.88 -9.93
CA SER A 66 -3.36 22.75 -10.60
C SER A 66 -2.79 21.41 -10.12
N TRP A 67 -3.63 20.39 -10.06
CA TRP A 67 -3.24 19.01 -9.76
C TRP A 67 -3.05 18.18 -11.03
N THR A 68 -2.10 17.24 -11.00
CA THR A 68 -1.96 16.19 -12.03
C THR A 68 -2.63 14.89 -11.62
N GLY A 69 -2.53 13.87 -12.47
CA GLY A 69 -2.90 12.50 -12.10
C GLY A 69 -4.34 12.31 -11.67
N LEU A 70 -4.52 11.31 -10.81
CA LEU A 70 -5.81 10.94 -10.25
C LEU A 70 -6.44 12.10 -9.47
N ILE A 71 -5.70 12.75 -8.57
CA ILE A 71 -6.21 13.89 -7.79
C ILE A 71 -6.65 15.03 -8.71
N GLY A 72 -5.88 15.31 -9.77
CA GLY A 72 -6.24 16.32 -10.77
C GLY A 72 -7.56 16.02 -11.49
N LYS A 73 -7.83 14.75 -11.80
CA LYS A 73 -9.10 14.35 -12.40
C LYS A 73 -10.29 14.58 -11.48
N ILE A 74 -10.14 14.29 -10.20
CA ILE A 74 -11.19 14.55 -9.21
C ILE A 74 -11.36 16.06 -9.00
N PHE A 75 -10.26 16.79 -8.84
CA PHE A 75 -10.27 18.24 -8.65
C PHE A 75 -10.97 18.99 -9.80
N ASN A 76 -10.67 18.59 -11.05
CA ASN A 76 -11.26 19.19 -12.24
C ASN A 76 -12.66 18.63 -12.58
N LYS A 77 -13.23 17.73 -11.75
CA LYS A 77 -14.51 17.04 -11.99
C LYS A 77 -14.52 16.24 -13.31
N GLU A 78 -13.37 15.75 -13.74
CA GLU A 78 -13.23 14.82 -14.86
C GLU A 78 -13.49 13.36 -14.46
N ALA A 79 -13.52 13.08 -13.15
CA ALA A 79 -13.89 11.80 -12.57
C ALA A 79 -14.67 12.04 -11.26
N ASP A 80 -15.56 11.11 -10.92
CA ASP A 80 -16.42 11.20 -9.75
C ASP A 80 -15.78 10.54 -8.52
N LEU A 81 -15.00 9.47 -8.74
CA LEU A 81 -14.38 8.66 -7.69
C LEU A 81 -12.92 8.36 -8.03
N GLY A 82 -12.07 8.30 -7.00
CA GLY A 82 -10.66 7.93 -7.10
C GLY A 82 -10.36 6.66 -6.32
N LEU A 83 -9.73 5.66 -6.95
CA LEU A 83 -9.28 4.41 -6.32
C LEU A 83 -7.83 4.07 -6.73
N GLY A 84 -7.12 3.31 -5.90
CA GLY A 84 -5.76 2.84 -6.20
C GLY A 84 -4.81 2.86 -5.01
N GLY A 85 -5.30 2.66 -3.78
CA GLY A 85 -4.45 2.69 -2.59
C GLY A 85 -3.92 4.08 -2.27
N ILE A 86 -4.79 5.08 -2.28
CA ILE A 86 -4.42 6.48 -2.10
C ILE A 86 -4.13 6.76 -0.63
N ALA A 87 -2.91 7.21 -0.33
CA ALA A 87 -2.55 7.70 0.99
C ALA A 87 -3.07 9.14 1.16
N ILE A 88 -3.74 9.41 2.28
CA ILE A 88 -4.32 10.74 2.54
C ILE A 88 -3.21 11.67 3.04
N SER A 89 -2.90 12.72 2.28
CA SER A 89 -2.03 13.81 2.72
C SER A 89 -2.83 15.08 3.06
N TYR A 90 -2.21 15.98 3.82
CA TYR A 90 -2.86 17.24 4.21
C TYR A 90 -3.08 18.21 3.04
N GLU A 91 -2.24 18.15 2.00
CA GLU A 91 -2.37 19.01 0.83
C GLU A 91 -3.60 18.62 0.00
N GLU A 92 -3.79 17.33 -0.25
CA GLU A 92 -4.93 16.81 -1.02
C GLU A 92 -6.27 17.04 -0.29
N LEU A 93 -6.28 16.93 1.05
CA LEU A 93 -7.48 17.17 1.87
C LEU A 93 -8.02 18.60 1.79
N ARG A 94 -7.21 19.57 1.35
CA ARG A 94 -7.66 20.96 1.17
C ARG A 94 -8.54 21.11 -0.07
N ASP A 95 -8.27 20.33 -1.11
CA ASP A 95 -8.82 20.52 -2.45
C ASP A 95 -9.77 19.39 -2.87
N VAL A 96 -9.67 18.22 -2.26
CA VAL A 96 -10.46 17.02 -2.57
C VAL A 96 -11.03 16.39 -1.30
N HIS A 97 -12.26 15.87 -1.40
CA HIS A 97 -12.92 15.16 -0.32
C HIS A 97 -12.63 13.66 -0.36
N PHE A 98 -12.28 13.10 0.80
CA PHE A 98 -12.07 11.67 0.98
C PHE A 98 -13.23 11.04 1.75
N PHE A 99 -13.51 9.77 1.46
CA PHE A 99 -14.35 8.95 2.32
C PHE A 99 -13.66 8.67 3.66
N HIS A 100 -14.42 8.11 4.59
CA HIS A 100 -13.82 7.54 5.79
C HIS A 100 -12.82 6.45 5.40
N TYR A 101 -11.65 6.45 6.05
CA TYR A 101 -10.59 5.48 5.76
C TYR A 101 -11.11 4.06 6.01
N HIS A 102 -10.74 3.13 5.13
CA HIS A 102 -11.08 1.72 5.23
C HIS A 102 -9.89 0.86 5.66
N TRP A 103 -8.67 1.43 5.68
CA TRP A 103 -7.43 0.76 6.05
C TRP A 103 -6.46 1.74 6.71
N PHE A 104 -5.59 1.23 7.59
CA PHE A 104 -4.46 1.97 8.16
C PHE A 104 -3.16 1.29 7.72
N ASP A 105 -2.30 2.05 7.07
CA ASP A 105 -0.98 1.56 6.65
C ASP A 105 0.14 2.16 7.51
N GLN A 106 1.26 1.45 7.60
CA GLN A 106 2.45 1.86 8.34
C GLN A 106 3.69 1.67 7.47
N PHE A 107 4.49 2.73 7.36
CA PHE A 107 5.76 2.66 6.67
C PHE A 107 6.76 1.77 7.43
N GLY A 108 7.37 0.82 6.71
CA GLY A 108 8.38 -0.08 7.22
C GLY A 108 9.52 -0.27 6.24
N PHE A 109 10.59 -0.93 6.70
CA PHE A 109 11.74 -1.27 5.87
C PHE A 109 11.69 -2.75 5.49
N ALA A 110 11.78 -3.05 4.20
CA ALA A 110 11.97 -4.40 3.71
C ALA A 110 13.48 -4.69 3.63
N ILE A 111 13.94 -5.64 4.44
CA ILE A 111 15.31 -6.17 4.36
C ILE A 111 15.27 -7.63 3.92
N LYS A 112 16.23 -8.05 3.11
CA LYS A 112 16.39 -9.46 2.79
C LYS A 112 16.67 -10.20 4.10
N HIS A 113 15.87 -11.22 4.39
CA HIS A 113 16.16 -12.09 5.51
C HIS A 113 17.49 -12.82 5.23
N ASP A 114 18.51 -12.50 6.01
CA ASP A 114 19.84 -13.11 5.90
C ASP A 114 19.87 -14.37 6.75
N ILE A 115 19.53 -15.51 6.14
CA ILE A 115 19.68 -16.82 6.77
C ILE A 115 21.17 -17.13 6.80
N LYS A 116 21.88 -16.62 7.81
CA LYS A 116 23.27 -17.02 8.08
C LYS A 116 23.24 -18.44 8.65
N PRO A 117 23.98 -19.40 8.05
CA PRO A 117 24.16 -20.69 8.69
C PRO A 117 24.79 -20.47 10.07
N ILE A 118 24.39 -21.28 11.05
CA ILE A 118 24.98 -21.23 12.39
C ILE A 118 26.47 -21.51 12.24
N ASP A 119 27.30 -20.53 12.63
CA ASP A 119 28.75 -20.68 12.64
C ASP A 119 29.13 -21.76 13.67
N PRO A 120 29.77 -22.88 13.29
CA PRO A 120 30.18 -23.91 14.23
C PRO A 120 31.18 -23.39 15.28
N GLY A 121 31.89 -22.30 14.99
CA GLY A 121 32.77 -21.60 15.94
C GLY A 121 32.04 -20.72 16.96
N ILE A 122 30.70 -20.64 16.92
CA ILE A 122 29.93 -19.78 17.83
C ILE A 122 30.11 -20.15 19.30
N LEU A 123 30.44 -21.40 19.60
CA LEU A 123 30.72 -21.88 20.96
C LEU A 123 32.07 -21.37 21.51
N LEU A 124 33.03 -21.09 20.62
CA LEU A 124 34.37 -20.59 20.99
C LEU A 124 34.45 -19.06 20.98
N LYS A 125 33.51 -18.38 20.31
CA LYS A 125 33.41 -16.91 20.24
C LYS A 125 33.23 -16.16 21.58
N PRO A 126 32.62 -16.71 22.65
CA PRO A 126 32.35 -15.93 23.86
C PRO A 126 33.60 -15.49 24.64
N TYR A 127 34.71 -16.22 24.50
CA TYR A 127 35.95 -15.96 25.23
C TYR A 127 37.14 -15.77 24.28
N ASP A 128 38.09 -14.93 24.70
CA ASP A 128 39.34 -14.74 23.96
C ASP A 128 40.19 -16.04 23.97
N ARG A 129 41.05 -16.21 22.97
CA ARG A 129 41.97 -17.35 22.83
C ARG A 129 42.82 -17.53 24.08
N THR A 130 43.23 -16.44 24.72
CA THR A 130 44.00 -16.46 25.97
C THR A 130 43.24 -17.17 27.10
N VAL A 131 41.93 -16.93 27.22
CA VAL A 131 41.09 -17.56 28.25
C VAL A 131 40.98 -19.07 27.99
N TRP A 132 40.79 -19.47 26.73
CA TRP A 132 40.77 -20.88 26.34
C TRP A 132 42.12 -21.58 26.62
N ILE A 133 43.24 -20.92 26.33
CA ILE A 133 44.59 -21.43 26.63
C ILE A 133 44.79 -21.56 28.14
N CYS A 134 44.40 -20.56 28.93
CA CYS A 134 44.47 -20.62 30.38
C CYS A 134 43.60 -21.74 30.96
N LEU A 135 42.39 -21.94 30.43
CA LEU A 135 41.48 -23.00 30.86
C LEU A 135 42.07 -24.39 30.56
N LEU A 136 42.64 -24.59 29.37
CA LEU A 136 43.35 -25.83 29.03
C LEU A 136 44.57 -26.07 29.92
N ALA A 137 45.36 -25.02 30.20
CA ALA A 137 46.50 -25.11 31.11
C ALA A 137 46.07 -25.48 32.53
N CYS A 138 45.01 -24.86 33.06
CA CYS A 138 44.45 -25.22 34.36
C CYS A 138 44.00 -26.67 34.39
N ILE A 139 43.28 -27.15 33.37
CA ILE A 139 42.85 -28.56 33.31
C ILE A 139 44.07 -29.47 33.40
N ILE A 140 45.10 -29.26 32.58
CA ILE A 140 46.32 -30.11 32.55
C ILE A 140 47.07 -30.08 33.89
N ILE A 141 47.12 -28.93 34.57
CA ILE A 141 47.84 -28.78 35.84
C ILE A 141 47.10 -29.46 37.00
N PHE A 142 45.76 -29.45 36.99
CA PHE A 142 44.92 -29.98 38.06
C PHE A 142 44.37 -31.40 37.78
N THR A 143 44.73 -32.01 36.64
CA THR A 143 44.53 -33.44 36.34
C THR A 143 45.80 -34.23 36.60
#